data_AF-A0A2S4L8U3-F1
#
_entry.id   AF-A0A2S4L8U3-F1
#
_cell.length_a   1.000
_cell.length_b   1.000
_cell.length_c   1.000
_cell.angle_alpha   90.00
_cell.angle_beta   90.00
_cell.angle_gamma   90.00
#
_symmetry.space_group_name_H-M   'P 1'
#
loop_
_entity.id
_entity.type
_entity.pdbx_description
1 polymer ?
#
loop_
_entity_poly.entity_id
_entity_poly.type
_entity_poly.pdbx_seq_one_letter_code
_entity_poly.pdbx_strand_id
1 'polypeptide(L)'
;SALNAISSYNHSPDDGVLQFPRAAPYLLQSPASCEHTLPLFGPPKTVRMVQTSTVVTASVATVAAAVVGYAVFFDYRRRSQADFRRTLRRNERRQARAEKEEAEESTRRQRDAIKARVDEAKEEGFPAGVEEREAYFNEQVMSGEMLSSDRTDWPPFSQPQRCSDTDASTATKSVESALAFYKGLKVYPAPGDLIKIYDSTVPKPILDILAEMIAYDSTLDIRTRSPGINLGDIPNVGLD
;
A
#
# COMPACT_ATOMS: atom_id res chain seq x y z
N SER A 1 -24.48 -8.73 -7.35
CA SER A 1 -24.13 -10.14 -7.62
C SER A 1 -23.43 -10.25 -8.97
N ALA A 2 -22.10 -10.43 -8.94
CA ALA A 2 -21.19 -10.88 -10.00
C ALA A 2 -19.76 -10.63 -9.46
N LEU A 3 -19.37 -11.27 -8.36
CA LEU A 3 -18.56 -12.50 -8.30
C LEU A 3 -17.29 -12.48 -9.16
N ASN A 4 -16.18 -12.25 -8.45
CA ASN A 4 -14.94 -13.05 -8.46
C ASN A 4 -14.37 -13.48 -9.81
N ALA A 5 -13.35 -12.75 -10.25
CA ALA A 5 -12.21 -13.34 -10.93
C ALA A 5 -10.99 -12.48 -10.65
N ILE A 6 -10.08 -12.97 -9.81
CA ILE A 6 -8.61 -12.88 -9.89
C ILE A 6 -8.11 -13.42 -8.54
N SER A 7 -7.88 -14.73 -8.50
CA SER A 7 -6.92 -15.33 -7.58
C SER A 7 -6.61 -16.73 -8.09
N SER A 8 -5.33 -17.11 -7.98
CA SER A 8 -4.73 -18.42 -8.27
C SER A 8 -3.93 -18.48 -9.57
N TYR A 9 -2.64 -18.16 -9.46
CA TYR A 9 -1.58 -18.92 -10.14
C TYR A 9 -0.29 -18.83 -9.29
N ASN A 10 -0.18 -19.73 -8.31
CA ASN A 10 1.08 -20.24 -7.75
C ASN A 10 1.03 -21.76 -8.01
N HIS A 11 1.78 -22.27 -8.98
CA HIS A 11 3.11 -22.87 -8.81
C HIS A 11 3.10 -24.09 -7.87
N SER A 12 3.09 -25.29 -8.47
CA SER A 12 3.80 -26.46 -7.96
C SER A 12 3.99 -27.51 -9.08
N PRO A 13 5.02 -28.37 -8.99
CA PRO A 13 5.70 -28.95 -10.15
C PRO A 13 5.26 -30.39 -10.49
N ASP A 14 5.60 -30.75 -11.73
CA ASP A 14 6.05 -32.06 -12.23
C ASP A 14 5.40 -33.34 -11.69
N ASP A 15 4.63 -33.99 -12.56
CA ASP A 15 4.67 -35.44 -12.80
C ASP A 15 3.73 -35.80 -13.95
N GLY A 16 4.23 -36.42 -15.03
CA GLY A 16 3.35 -36.79 -16.13
C GLY A 16 4.03 -37.21 -17.42
N VAL A 17 4.67 -38.37 -17.39
CA VAL A 17 5.07 -39.18 -18.54
C VAL A 17 3.91 -39.33 -19.55
N LEU A 18 4.00 -38.75 -20.75
CA LEU A 18 3.25 -39.18 -21.96
C LEU A 18 4.02 -38.73 -23.22
N GLN A 19 4.83 -39.59 -23.85
CA GLN A 19 4.46 -40.55 -24.90
C GLN A 19 4.22 -39.88 -26.27
N PHE A 20 5.26 -39.93 -27.10
CA PHE A 20 5.30 -39.44 -28.48
C PHE A 20 4.29 -40.14 -29.40
N PRO A 21 3.57 -39.42 -30.28
CA PRO A 21 2.95 -40.02 -31.43
C PRO A 21 3.91 -40.09 -32.64
N ARG A 22 3.76 -41.23 -33.31
CA ARG A 22 4.51 -41.85 -34.40
C ARG A 22 4.32 -41.08 -35.72
N ALA A 23 5.42 -40.88 -36.45
CA ALA A 23 5.45 -40.30 -37.79
C ALA A 23 4.75 -41.20 -38.83
N ALA A 24 4.10 -40.57 -39.81
CA ALA A 24 3.59 -41.18 -41.03
C ALA A 24 4.59 -41.02 -42.20
N PRO A 25 4.67 -41.98 -43.14
CA PRO A 25 5.67 -41.98 -44.22
C PRO A 25 5.07 -41.57 -45.58
N TYR A 26 5.80 -40.77 -46.36
CA TYR A 26 5.62 -40.65 -47.82
C TYR A 26 7.03 -40.52 -48.44
N LEU A 27 7.50 -41.53 -49.19
CA LEU A 27 7.54 -41.62 -50.67
C LEU A 27 8.37 -40.48 -51.30
N LEU A 28 9.31 -40.65 -52.25
CA LEU A 28 9.71 -41.73 -53.14
C LEU A 28 10.98 -41.27 -53.92
N GLN A 29 11.66 -42.22 -54.57
CA GLN A 29 12.38 -42.11 -55.86
C GLN A 29 13.82 -41.52 -55.86
N SER A 30 14.92 -42.30 -55.87
CA SER A 30 15.59 -43.07 -56.98
C SER A 30 16.75 -42.28 -57.65
N PRO A 31 17.63 -42.86 -58.51
CA PRO A 31 18.75 -43.74 -58.17
C PRO A 31 20.09 -43.28 -58.78
N ALA A 32 21.25 -43.66 -58.23
CA ALA A 32 22.50 -43.72 -59.00
C ALA A 32 23.56 -44.62 -58.33
N SER A 33 24.28 -45.31 -59.20
CA SER A 33 25.22 -46.42 -59.05
C SER A 33 26.42 -46.25 -58.11
N CYS A 34 26.93 -47.42 -57.70
CA CYS A 34 28.34 -47.83 -57.51
C CYS A 34 29.33 -46.80 -56.93
N GLU A 35 29.93 -47.10 -55.78
CA GLU A 35 31.22 -47.81 -55.71
C GLU A 35 31.63 -48.11 -54.26
N HIS A 36 32.32 -49.24 -54.10
CA HIS A 36 32.98 -49.65 -52.88
C HIS A 36 34.20 -48.75 -52.63
N THR A 37 34.22 -48.01 -51.53
CA THR A 37 35.45 -47.49 -50.91
C THR A 37 35.22 -47.37 -49.40
N LEU A 38 35.96 -48.16 -48.61
CA LEU A 38 36.02 -48.08 -47.14
C LEU A 38 36.91 -46.88 -46.71
N PRO A 39 37.02 -46.55 -45.41
CA PRO A 39 36.33 -45.42 -44.78
C PRO A 39 37.33 -44.31 -44.39
N LEU A 40 36.98 -43.04 -44.57
CA LEU A 40 37.71 -41.95 -43.93
C LEU A 40 36.89 -41.41 -42.76
N PHE A 41 37.38 -41.70 -41.56
CA PHE A 41 37.01 -41.06 -40.30
C PHE A 41 36.81 -39.55 -40.50
N GLY A 42 35.55 -39.12 -40.65
CA GLY A 42 35.18 -37.73 -40.44
C GLY A 42 35.18 -37.45 -38.93
N PRO A 43 35.74 -36.31 -38.48
CA PRO A 43 35.79 -36.01 -37.05
C PRO A 43 34.36 -35.93 -36.48
N PRO A 44 34.17 -36.24 -35.19
CA PRO A 44 32.85 -36.17 -34.57
C PRO A 44 32.27 -34.78 -34.81
N LYS A 45 31.05 -34.70 -35.37
CA LYS A 45 30.30 -33.45 -35.40
C LYS A 45 30.14 -33.03 -33.95
N THR A 46 30.98 -32.10 -33.51
CA THR A 46 30.92 -31.51 -32.18
C THR A 46 29.51 -30.95 -32.03
N VAL A 47 28.68 -31.58 -31.20
CA VAL A 47 27.48 -30.94 -30.69
C VAL A 47 28.00 -29.74 -29.92
N ARG A 48 27.95 -28.56 -30.55
CA ARG A 48 28.33 -27.33 -29.88
C ARG A 48 27.36 -27.16 -28.74
N MET A 49 27.84 -27.39 -27.52
CA MET A 49 27.14 -27.02 -26.30
C MET A 49 26.80 -25.55 -26.44
N VAL A 50 25.52 -25.25 -26.71
CA VAL A 50 25.05 -23.87 -26.77
C VAL A 50 25.30 -23.30 -25.39
N GLN A 51 26.22 -22.35 -25.29
CA GLN A 51 26.58 -21.77 -24.01
C GLN A 51 25.32 -21.12 -23.43
N THR A 52 25.07 -21.34 -22.14
CA THR A 52 23.91 -20.75 -21.44
C THR A 52 23.88 -19.22 -21.61
N SER A 53 25.05 -18.59 -21.67
CA SER A 53 25.22 -17.17 -22.04
C SER A 53 24.63 -16.80 -23.40
N THR A 54 24.77 -17.66 -24.42
CA THR A 54 24.19 -17.46 -25.75
C THR A 54 22.66 -17.53 -25.70
N VAL A 55 22.09 -18.46 -24.92
CA VAL A 55 20.63 -18.58 -24.76
C VAL A 55 20.05 -17.36 -24.04
N VAL A 56 20.70 -16.93 -22.96
CA VAL A 56 20.30 -15.73 -22.19
C VAL A 56 20.40 -14.47 -23.03
N THR A 57 21.47 -14.31 -23.81
CA THR A 57 21.65 -13.14 -24.68
C THR A 57 20.59 -13.11 -25.78
N ALA A 58 20.30 -14.26 -26.41
CA ALA A 58 19.28 -14.35 -27.43
C ALA A 58 17.87 -14.07 -26.88
N SER A 59 17.55 -14.52 -25.66
CA SER A 59 16.25 -14.24 -25.03
C SER A 59 16.11 -12.77 -24.63
N VAL A 60 17.15 -12.15 -24.08
CA VAL A 60 17.13 -10.71 -23.76
C VAL A 60 17.00 -9.88 -25.04
N ALA A 61 17.72 -10.23 -26.10
CA ALA A 61 17.65 -9.53 -27.39
C ALA A 61 16.24 -9.58 -28.02
N THR A 62 15.57 -10.73 -27.95
CA THR A 62 14.20 -10.87 -28.48
C THR A 62 13.17 -10.09 -27.65
N VAL A 63 13.27 -10.11 -26.32
CA VAL A 63 12.41 -9.30 -25.44
C VAL A 63 12.62 -7.81 -25.70
N ALA A 64 13.86 -7.35 -25.80
CA ALA A 64 14.18 -5.95 -26.08
C ALA A 64 13.62 -5.50 -27.43
N ALA A 65 13.79 -6.31 -28.49
CA ALA A 65 13.24 -6.02 -29.81
C ALA A 65 11.71 -5.95 -29.80
N ALA A 66 11.04 -6.85 -29.06
CA ALA A 66 9.59 -6.83 -28.91
C ALA A 66 9.09 -5.56 -28.19
N VAL A 67 9.77 -5.12 -27.13
CA VAL A 67 9.42 -3.88 -26.40
C VAL A 67 9.59 -2.65 -27.30
N VAL A 68 10.69 -2.55 -28.05
CA VAL A 68 10.91 -1.44 -28.99
C VAL A 68 9.87 -1.44 -30.10
N GLY A 69 9.59 -2.60 -30.70
CA GLY A 69 8.56 -2.75 -31.72
C GLY A 69 7.17 -2.36 -31.19
N TYR A 70 6.83 -2.77 -29.97
CA TYR A 70 5.58 -2.40 -29.32
C TYR A 70 5.50 -0.89 -29.06
N ALA A 71 6.59 -0.24 -28.64
CA ALA A 71 6.61 1.21 -28.44
C ALA A 71 6.33 1.98 -29.73
N VAL A 72 6.94 1.57 -30.86
CA VAL A 72 6.68 2.18 -32.18
C VAL A 72 5.24 1.95 -32.63
N PHE A 73 4.73 0.72 -32.52
CA PHE A 73 3.34 0.40 -32.84
C PHE A 73 2.34 1.20 -31.98
N PHE A 74 2.63 1.35 -30.69
CA PHE A 74 1.80 2.09 -29.76
C PHE A 74 1.76 3.59 -30.08
N ASP A 75 2.88 4.23 -30.46
CA ASP A 75 2.90 5.65 -30.89
C ASP A 75 2.12 5.84 -32.21
N TYR A 76 2.26 4.92 -33.17
CA TYR A 76 1.48 4.94 -34.41
C TYR A 76 -0.03 4.86 -34.13
N ARG A 77 -0.45 3.93 -33.27
CA ARG A 77 -1.86 3.77 -32.87
C ARG A 77 -2.38 4.96 -32.08
N ARG A 78 -1.52 5.60 -31.26
CA ARG A 78 -1.83 6.84 -30.53
C ARG A 78 -2.17 8.01 -31.46
N ARG A 79 -1.49 8.15 -32.60
CA ARG A 79 -1.68 9.27 -33.53
C ARG A 79 -2.79 9.04 -34.55
N SER A 80 -3.03 7.79 -34.97
CA SER A 80 -3.91 7.45 -36.10
C SER A 80 -5.40 7.26 -35.75
N GLN A 81 -5.77 6.94 -34.50
CA GLN A 81 -7.16 6.60 -34.15
C GLN A 81 -7.78 7.55 -33.11
N ALA A 82 -8.91 8.18 -33.46
CA ALA A 82 -9.63 9.09 -32.57
C ALA A 82 -10.22 8.39 -31.33
N ASP A 83 -10.76 7.18 -31.49
CA ASP A 83 -11.37 6.43 -30.39
C ASP A 83 -10.34 5.93 -29.38
N PHE A 84 -9.16 5.51 -29.84
CA PHE A 84 -8.05 5.13 -28.97
C PHE A 84 -7.58 6.27 -28.06
N ARG A 85 -7.59 7.51 -28.56
CA ARG A 85 -7.30 8.70 -27.73
C ARG A 85 -8.39 8.98 -26.69
N ARG A 86 -9.65 8.74 -27.04
CA ARG A 86 -10.80 8.89 -26.13
C ARG A 86 -10.77 7.84 -25.03
N THR A 87 -10.44 6.58 -25.36
CA THR A 87 -10.31 5.51 -24.36
C THR A 87 -9.14 5.75 -23.42
N LEU A 88 -7.97 6.20 -23.91
CA LEU A 88 -6.83 6.59 -23.05
C LEU A 88 -7.22 7.68 -22.04
N ARG A 89 -7.84 8.78 -22.50
CA ARG A 89 -8.32 9.86 -21.60
C ARG A 89 -9.37 9.37 -20.61
N ARG A 90 -10.24 8.44 -21.02
CA ARG A 90 -11.25 7.84 -20.13
C ARG A 90 -10.60 6.94 -19.08
N ASN A 91 -9.59 6.17 -19.46
CA ASN A 91 -8.86 5.29 -18.54
C ASN A 91 -8.03 6.10 -17.54
N GLU A 92 -7.32 7.13 -17.98
CA GLU A 92 -6.58 8.06 -17.11
C GLU A 92 -7.53 8.75 -16.11
N ARG A 93 -8.68 9.25 -16.58
CA ARG A 93 -9.71 9.83 -15.69
C ARG A 93 -10.32 8.79 -14.74
N ARG A 94 -10.44 7.53 -15.16
CA ARG A 94 -10.91 6.44 -14.30
C ARG A 94 -9.88 6.09 -13.24
N GLN A 95 -8.60 6.06 -13.59
CA GLN A 95 -7.50 5.86 -12.64
C GLN A 95 -7.43 7.00 -11.63
N ALA A 96 -7.44 8.25 -12.09
CA ALA A 96 -7.45 9.41 -11.19
C ALA A 96 -8.69 9.45 -10.27
N ARG A 97 -9.85 8.97 -10.74
CA ARG A 97 -11.05 8.81 -9.89
C ARG A 97 -10.91 7.66 -8.91
N ALA A 98 -10.39 6.52 -9.35
CA ALA A 98 -10.15 5.35 -8.51
C ALA A 98 -9.13 5.64 -7.41
N GLU A 99 -8.02 6.33 -7.71
CA GLU A 99 -7.03 6.75 -6.73
C GLU A 99 -7.62 7.71 -5.69
N LYS A 100 -8.48 8.65 -6.12
CA LYS A 100 -9.21 9.54 -5.21
C LYS A 100 -10.21 8.79 -4.34
N GLU A 101 -10.95 7.85 -4.92
CA GLU A 101 -11.90 6.99 -4.20
C GLU A 101 -11.19 6.06 -3.21
N GLU A 102 -10.05 5.46 -3.57
CA GLU A 102 -9.22 4.65 -2.69
C GLU A 102 -8.57 5.48 -1.57
N ALA A 103 -8.15 6.71 -1.84
CA ALA A 103 -7.67 7.64 -0.81
C ALA A 103 -8.79 8.04 0.17
N GLU A 104 -9.99 8.31 -0.34
CA GLU A 104 -11.18 8.60 0.50
C GLU A 104 -11.64 7.36 1.27
N GLU A 105 -11.59 6.17 0.68
CA GLU A 105 -11.93 4.92 1.35
C GLU A 105 -10.90 4.54 2.41
N SER A 106 -9.61 4.69 2.14
CA SER A 106 -8.55 4.37 3.10
C SER A 106 -8.61 5.30 4.30
N THR A 107 -8.78 6.60 4.08
CA THR A 107 -9.02 7.55 5.18
C THR A 107 -10.29 7.20 5.94
N ARG A 108 -11.39 6.86 5.25
CA ARG A 108 -12.62 6.41 5.90
C ARG A 108 -12.44 5.13 6.73
N ARG A 109 -11.72 4.13 6.21
CA ARG A 109 -11.42 2.87 6.93
C ARG A 109 -10.58 3.14 8.17
N GLN A 110 -9.61 4.05 8.10
CA GLN A 110 -8.84 4.48 9.27
C GLN A 110 -9.75 5.14 10.31
N ARG A 111 -10.63 6.06 9.88
CA ARG A 111 -11.61 6.70 10.77
C ARG A 111 -12.49 5.68 11.47
N ASP A 112 -13.03 4.73 10.72
CA ASP A 112 -13.95 3.74 11.24
C ASP A 112 -13.25 2.76 12.19
N ALA A 113 -11.97 2.43 11.95
CA ALA A 113 -11.16 1.65 12.89
C ALA A 113 -10.89 2.42 14.21
N ILE A 114 -10.61 3.71 14.14
CA ILE A 114 -10.43 4.57 15.31
C ILE A 114 -11.72 4.63 16.14
N LYS A 115 -12.88 4.84 15.48
CA LYS A 115 -14.19 4.87 16.15
C LYS A 115 -14.51 3.56 16.86
N ALA A 116 -14.27 2.42 16.21
CA ALA A 116 -14.51 1.11 16.81
C ALA A 116 -13.74 0.93 18.14
N ARG A 117 -12.48 1.41 18.19
CA ARG A 117 -11.68 1.38 19.42
C ARG A 117 -12.18 2.35 20.50
N VAL A 118 -12.72 3.51 20.09
CA VAL A 118 -13.34 4.46 21.02
C VAL A 118 -14.64 3.88 21.60
N ASP A 119 -15.44 3.21 20.79
CA ASP A 119 -16.68 2.55 21.24
C ASP A 119 -16.37 1.42 22.23
N GLU A 120 -15.36 0.58 21.94
CA GLU A 120 -14.85 -0.43 22.87
C GLU A 120 -14.42 0.18 24.21
N ALA A 121 -13.64 1.26 24.18
CA ALA A 121 -13.24 1.98 25.39
C ALA A 121 -14.41 2.60 26.17
N LYS A 122 -15.51 2.95 25.50
CA LYS A 122 -16.73 3.45 26.15
C LYS A 122 -17.55 2.33 26.79
N GLU A 123 -17.57 1.14 26.17
CA GLU A 123 -18.24 -0.05 26.68
C GLU A 123 -17.59 -0.59 27.97
N GLU A 124 -16.27 -0.47 28.11
CA GLU A 124 -15.54 -0.81 29.36
C GLU A 124 -16.04 -0.01 30.57
N GLY A 125 -16.57 1.19 30.35
CA GLY A 125 -17.01 2.10 31.41
C GLY A 125 -15.86 2.83 32.10
N PHE A 126 -16.21 3.84 32.89
CA PHE A 126 -15.25 4.69 33.60
C PHE A 126 -15.53 4.65 35.11
N PRO A 127 -14.49 4.67 35.96
CA PRO A 127 -14.66 4.69 37.41
C PRO A 127 -15.40 5.97 37.85
N ALA A 128 -16.31 5.84 38.81
CA ALA A 128 -17.10 6.97 39.33
C ALA A 128 -16.47 7.63 40.57
N GLY A 129 -15.70 6.87 41.36
CA GLY A 129 -15.03 7.37 42.56
C GLY A 129 -13.97 8.43 42.25
N VAL A 130 -13.75 9.39 43.16
CA VAL A 130 -12.70 10.41 42.97
C VAL A 130 -11.31 9.77 43.01
N GLU A 131 -11.04 8.96 44.03
CA GLU A 131 -9.76 8.26 44.22
C GLU A 131 -9.47 7.27 43.08
N GLU A 132 -10.48 6.49 42.67
CA GLU A 132 -10.36 5.53 41.58
C GLU A 132 -10.14 6.22 40.21
N ARG A 133 -10.75 7.39 39.99
CA ARG A 133 -10.51 8.19 38.78
C ARG A 133 -9.09 8.73 38.71
N GLU A 134 -8.52 9.17 39.82
CA GLU A 134 -7.13 9.63 39.87
C GLU A 134 -6.16 8.48 39.60
N ALA A 135 -6.41 7.30 40.18
CA ALA A 135 -5.61 6.10 39.91
C ALA A 135 -5.68 5.69 38.43
N TYR A 136 -6.90 5.62 37.87
CA TYR A 136 -7.11 5.31 36.46
C TYR A 136 -6.45 6.34 35.55
N PHE A 137 -6.58 7.63 35.86
CA PHE A 137 -5.93 8.70 35.10
C PHE A 137 -4.41 8.50 35.04
N ASN A 138 -3.77 8.26 36.19
CA ASN A 138 -2.31 8.06 36.24
C ASN A 138 -1.88 6.83 35.44
N GLU A 139 -2.61 5.72 35.57
CA GLU A 139 -2.33 4.49 34.79
C GLU A 139 -2.45 4.74 33.28
N GLN A 140 -3.49 5.45 32.84
CA GLN A 140 -3.71 5.76 31.44
C GLN A 140 -2.63 6.72 30.89
N VAL A 141 -2.23 7.74 31.64
CA VAL A 141 -1.15 8.65 31.22
C VAL A 141 0.17 7.89 31.11
N MET A 142 0.53 7.08 32.11
CA MET A 142 1.75 6.26 32.05
C MET A 142 1.74 5.30 30.86
N SER A 143 0.60 4.63 30.61
CA SER A 143 0.44 3.72 29.46
C SER A 143 0.55 4.45 28.13
N GLY A 144 -0.09 5.62 28.01
CA GLY A 144 -0.04 6.48 26.83
C GLY A 144 1.37 6.98 26.53
N GLU A 145 2.11 7.41 27.56
CA GLU A 145 3.48 7.86 27.45
C GLU A 145 4.42 6.72 27.05
N MET A 146 4.28 5.54 27.65
CA MET A 146 5.07 4.35 27.31
C MET A 146 4.89 3.95 25.83
N LEU A 147 3.65 3.98 25.33
CA LEU A 147 3.34 3.67 23.94
C LEU A 147 3.77 4.79 22.97
N SER A 148 3.86 6.03 23.44
CA SER A 148 4.29 7.19 22.65
C SER A 148 5.82 7.34 22.54
N SER A 149 6.56 6.82 23.52
CA SER A 149 8.01 7.01 23.66
C SER A 149 8.81 6.27 22.58
N ASP A 150 8.23 5.26 21.96
CA ASP A 150 8.86 4.43 20.91
C ASP A 150 8.77 5.07 19.51
N ARG A 151 8.71 6.40 19.42
CA ARG A 151 8.51 7.11 18.15
C ARG A 151 9.47 8.28 17.88
N THR A 152 10.35 8.60 18.82
CA THR A 152 11.42 9.58 18.59
C THR A 152 12.70 8.82 18.30
N ASP A 153 12.93 8.36 17.08
CA ASP A 153 13.91 9.02 16.21
C ASP A 153 13.90 8.43 14.79
N TRP A 154 13.18 9.07 13.87
CA TRP A 154 13.51 8.94 12.45
C TRP A 154 14.70 9.87 12.15
N PRO A 155 15.87 9.36 11.68
CA PRO A 155 17.00 10.21 11.34
C PRO A 155 16.67 11.08 10.13
N PRO A 156 17.10 12.36 10.10
CA PRO A 156 16.76 13.29 9.01
C PRO A 156 17.44 12.96 7.67
N PHE A 157 18.23 11.88 7.59
CA PHE A 157 18.92 11.45 6.37
C PHE A 157 19.15 9.93 6.37
N SER A 158 18.14 9.15 6.04
CA SER A 158 18.34 7.75 5.62
C SER A 158 17.51 7.44 4.39
N GLN A 159 18.21 6.84 3.43
CA GLN A 159 17.83 6.36 2.11
C GLN A 159 16.41 5.77 1.98
N PRO A 160 15.88 5.69 0.74
CA PRO A 160 14.56 5.12 0.46
C PRO A 160 14.42 3.75 1.12
N GLN A 161 13.42 3.68 2.01
CA GLN A 161 13.06 2.53 2.82
C GLN A 161 12.98 1.26 1.98
N ARG A 162 13.70 0.24 2.44
CA ARG A 162 13.29 -1.14 2.24
C ARG A 162 12.23 -1.41 3.30
N CYS A 163 11.02 -1.72 2.87
CA CYS A 163 9.89 -2.03 3.74
C CYS A 163 10.29 -3.14 4.72
N SER A 164 10.53 -2.80 5.97
CA SER A 164 10.62 -3.74 7.08
C SER A 164 9.30 -3.70 7.83
N ASP A 165 8.84 -4.86 8.30
CA ASP A 165 7.52 -5.13 8.89
C ASP A 165 7.18 -4.31 10.17
N THR A 166 8.02 -3.33 10.52
CA THR A 166 7.90 -2.42 11.66
C THR A 166 6.86 -1.31 11.48
N ASP A 167 6.52 -0.92 10.23
CA ASP A 167 5.65 0.25 9.97
C ASP A 167 4.17 0.03 10.36
N ALA A 168 3.68 -1.22 10.33
CA ALA A 168 2.32 -1.54 10.77
C ALA A 168 2.18 -1.48 12.29
N SER A 169 3.19 -1.93 13.03
CA SER A 169 3.18 -1.97 14.50
C SER A 169 3.26 -0.59 15.16
N THR A 170 3.95 0.36 14.51
CA THR A 170 4.06 1.74 15.00
C THR A 170 2.74 2.49 14.83
N ALA A 171 1.99 2.21 13.76
CA ALA A 171 0.66 2.75 13.56
C ALA A 171 -0.31 2.26 14.64
N THR A 172 -0.29 0.96 14.98
CA THR A 172 -1.13 0.41 16.05
C THR A 172 -0.78 0.97 17.43
N LYS A 173 0.52 1.08 17.77
CA LYS A 173 0.97 1.71 19.03
C LYS A 173 0.53 3.17 19.15
N SER A 174 0.54 3.92 18.04
CA SER A 174 0.09 5.32 18.01
C SER A 174 -1.41 5.45 18.29
N VAL A 175 -2.21 4.51 17.77
CA VAL A 175 -3.65 4.44 18.07
C VAL A 175 -3.89 4.06 19.53
N GLU A 176 -3.15 3.09 20.07
CA GLU A 176 -3.29 2.65 21.47
C GLU A 176 -2.84 3.73 22.47
N SER A 177 -1.76 4.45 22.16
CA SER A 177 -1.33 5.62 22.92
C SER A 177 -2.41 6.71 22.94
N ALA A 178 -3.00 7.03 21.78
CA ALA A 178 -4.09 7.98 21.68
C ALA A 178 -5.33 7.55 22.49
N LEU A 179 -5.66 6.25 22.50
CA LEU A 179 -6.76 5.72 23.32
C LEU A 179 -6.51 5.93 24.82
N ALA A 180 -5.28 5.72 25.29
CA ALA A 180 -4.94 5.94 26.68
C ALA A 180 -5.08 7.42 27.08
N PHE A 181 -4.61 8.35 26.23
CA PHE A 181 -4.81 9.79 26.45
C PHE A 181 -6.30 10.20 26.39
N TYR A 182 -7.09 9.60 25.50
CA TYR A 182 -8.55 9.79 25.44
C TYR A 182 -9.23 9.31 26.74
N LYS A 183 -8.85 8.13 27.25
CA LYS A 183 -9.34 7.60 28.53
C LYS A 183 -8.97 8.52 29.71
N GLY A 184 -7.77 9.10 29.69
CA GLY A 184 -7.35 10.13 30.66
C GLY A 184 -8.19 11.42 30.59
N LEU A 185 -8.49 11.91 29.38
CA LEU A 185 -9.36 13.08 29.19
C LEU A 185 -10.78 12.87 29.72
N LYS A 186 -11.28 11.64 29.68
CA LYS A 186 -12.63 11.28 30.14
C LYS A 186 -12.83 11.39 31.63
N VAL A 187 -11.83 11.01 32.41
CA VAL A 187 -11.92 11.00 33.87
C VAL A 187 -11.53 12.34 34.49
N TYR A 188 -10.90 13.22 33.70
CA TYR A 188 -10.42 14.53 34.14
C TYR A 188 -11.55 15.58 34.19
N PRO A 189 -11.67 16.37 35.27
CA PRO A 189 -12.78 17.31 35.44
C PRO A 189 -12.75 18.52 34.47
N ALA A 190 -11.57 18.89 33.95
CA ALA A 190 -11.39 20.04 33.06
C ALA A 190 -10.57 19.66 31.80
N PRO A 191 -11.15 18.92 30.84
CA PRO A 191 -10.39 18.35 29.72
C PRO A 191 -9.74 19.41 28.81
N GLY A 192 -10.24 20.65 28.83
CA GLY A 192 -9.66 21.79 28.09
C GLY A 192 -8.33 22.32 28.61
N ASP A 193 -7.97 22.05 29.88
CA ASP A 193 -6.63 22.38 30.39
C ASP A 193 -5.65 21.24 30.15
N LEU A 194 -6.13 20.00 30.25
CA LEU A 194 -5.33 18.80 29.99
C LEU A 194 -4.88 18.71 28.52
N ILE A 195 -5.75 19.07 27.56
CA ILE A 195 -5.38 19.06 26.13
C ILE A 195 -4.23 20.04 25.83
N LYS A 196 -4.13 21.16 26.55
CA LYS A 196 -3.05 22.15 26.35
C LYS A 196 -1.71 21.57 26.76
N ILE A 197 -1.69 20.75 27.82
CA ILE A 197 -0.48 20.06 28.26
C ILE A 197 -0.10 19.02 27.20
N TYR A 198 -1.07 18.23 26.72
CA TYR A 198 -0.84 17.23 25.68
C TYR A 198 -0.32 17.83 24.36
N ASP A 199 -0.80 19.01 23.94
CA ASP A 199 -0.30 19.70 22.74
C ASP A 199 1.21 20.04 22.82
N SER A 200 1.73 20.17 24.05
CA SER A 200 3.16 20.46 24.30
C SER A 200 4.02 19.22 24.58
N THR A 201 3.45 18.16 25.15
CA THR A 201 4.20 16.99 25.62
C THR A 201 4.07 15.76 24.71
N VAL A 202 2.94 15.61 24.02
CA VAL A 202 2.66 14.43 23.19
C VAL A 202 3.05 14.70 21.72
N PRO A 203 3.66 13.73 21.02
CA PRO A 203 3.98 13.87 19.60
C PRO A 203 2.74 14.17 18.74
N LYS A 204 2.88 15.11 17.78
CA LYS A 204 1.85 15.48 16.80
C LYS A 204 1.08 14.32 16.15
N PRO A 205 1.71 13.23 15.68
CA PRO A 205 0.95 12.17 15.02
C PRO A 205 0.03 11.38 15.96
N ILE A 206 0.22 11.45 17.28
CA ILE A 206 -0.70 10.87 18.28
C ILE A 206 -1.83 11.87 18.55
N LEU A 207 -1.52 13.17 18.61
CA LEU A 207 -2.52 14.23 18.73
C LEU A 207 -3.50 14.27 17.56
N ASP A 208 -3.04 14.01 16.33
CA ASP A 208 -3.92 13.93 15.16
C ASP A 208 -4.96 12.81 15.30
N ILE A 209 -4.54 11.63 15.80
CA ILE A 209 -5.44 10.50 16.07
C ILE A 209 -6.38 10.83 17.24
N LEU A 210 -5.85 11.45 18.31
CA LEU A 210 -6.64 11.86 19.46
C LEU A 210 -7.71 12.90 19.07
N ALA A 211 -7.37 13.86 18.22
CA ALA A 211 -8.30 14.85 17.69
C ALA A 211 -9.44 14.19 16.91
N GLU A 212 -9.14 13.12 16.17
CA GLU A 212 -10.15 12.32 15.48
C GLU A 212 -11.06 11.56 16.47
N MET A 213 -10.52 10.99 17.54
CA MET A 213 -11.30 10.37 18.62
C MET A 213 -12.22 11.38 19.31
N ILE A 214 -11.72 12.58 19.61
CA ILE A 214 -12.50 13.68 20.21
C ILE A 214 -13.58 14.18 19.25
N ALA A 215 -13.28 14.30 17.96
CA ALA A 215 -14.25 14.74 16.96
C ALA A 215 -15.43 13.75 16.81
N TYR A 216 -15.19 12.45 17.04
CA TYR A 216 -16.25 11.45 17.11
C TYR A 216 -17.02 11.51 18.44
N ASP A 217 -16.34 11.79 19.55
CA ASP A 217 -16.94 11.84 20.88
C ASP A 217 -17.36 13.26 21.31
N SER A 218 -18.56 13.66 20.92
CA SER A 218 -19.15 14.97 21.27
C SER A 218 -19.37 15.22 22.76
N THR A 219 -19.23 14.20 23.62
CA THR A 219 -19.32 14.38 25.07
C THR A 219 -18.07 15.03 25.66
N LEU A 220 -16.94 14.96 24.96
CA LEU A 220 -15.71 15.71 25.25
C LEU A 220 -15.67 16.95 24.37
N ASP A 221 -16.59 17.89 24.57
CA ASP A 221 -16.60 19.13 23.80
C ASP A 221 -15.45 20.05 24.30
N ILE A 222 -14.22 19.73 23.85
CA ILE A 222 -12.96 20.46 24.08
C ILE A 222 -12.83 21.62 23.08
N ARG A 223 -13.93 21.98 22.40
CA ARG A 223 -14.08 23.30 21.81
C ARG A 223 -14.03 24.29 22.95
N THR A 224 -12.81 24.71 23.26
CA THR A 224 -12.51 25.96 23.93
C THR A 224 -13.57 26.92 23.43
N ARG A 225 -14.45 27.32 24.34
CA ARG A 225 -15.27 28.50 24.20
C ARG A 225 -14.27 29.63 24.00
N SER A 226 -13.81 29.81 22.77
CA SER A 226 -12.92 30.88 22.39
C SER A 226 -13.70 32.15 22.74
N PRO A 227 -13.18 33.02 23.62
CA PRO A 227 -13.85 34.27 23.89
C PRO A 227 -13.75 35.08 22.60
N GLY A 228 -14.86 35.11 21.85
CA GLY A 228 -15.18 36.08 20.80
C GLY A 228 -14.07 36.44 19.82
N ILE A 229 -14.03 35.76 18.67
CA ILE A 229 -13.83 36.50 17.42
C ILE A 229 -15.24 36.74 16.89
N ASN A 230 -15.80 37.92 17.21
CA ASN A 230 -16.99 38.40 16.53
C ASN A 230 -16.62 38.61 15.06
N LEU A 231 -17.13 37.76 14.17
CA LEU A 231 -16.95 37.88 12.71
C LEU A 231 -17.55 39.20 12.14
N GLY A 232 -18.14 40.05 12.99
CA GLY A 232 -18.65 41.38 12.67
C GLY A 232 -17.62 42.52 12.76
N ASP A 233 -16.42 42.29 13.30
CA ASP A 233 -15.39 43.35 13.48
C ASP A 233 -14.29 43.34 12.40
N ILE A 234 -14.51 42.67 11.26
CA ILE A 234 -13.58 42.78 10.12
C ILE A 234 -13.88 44.10 9.39
N PRO A 235 -13.00 45.13 9.42
CA PRO A 235 -13.19 46.31 8.60
C PRO A 235 -13.13 45.88 7.14
N ASN A 236 -14.22 46.15 6.42
CA ASN A 236 -14.32 45.99 4.98
C ASN A 236 -13.29 46.91 4.33
N VAL A 237 -12.10 46.40 4.03
CA VAL A 237 -11.08 47.12 3.27
C VAL A 237 -11.57 47.24 1.84
N GLY A 238 -12.15 48.41 1.55
CA GLY A 238 -12.63 48.80 0.23
C GLY A 238 -11.49 48.75 -0.79
N LEU A 239 -11.71 47.99 -1.85
CA LEU A 239 -11.03 48.14 -3.12
C LEU A 239 -11.71 49.29 -3.87
N ASP A 240 -11.22 50.50 -3.67
CA ASP A 240 -11.37 51.63 -4.60
C ASP A 240 -9.98 51.99 -5.15
#